data_AF-A0A525JJF1-F1
#
_entry.id   AF-A0A525JJF1-F1
#
_cell.length_a   1.000
_cell.length_b   1.000
_cell.length_c   1.000
_cell.angle_alpha   90.00
_cell.angle_beta   90.00
_cell.angle_gamma   90.00
#
_symmetry.space_group_name_H-M   'P 1'
#
loop_
_entity.id
_entity.type
_entity.pdbx_description
1 polymer ?
#
loop_
_entity_poly.entity_id
_entity_poly.type
_entity_poly.pdbx_seq_one_letter_code
_entity_poly.pdbx_strand_id
1 'polypeptide(L)'
;MIFEQTRNALESQNRSAGRYALVEKILGIFRTSFPELNFRILDRVTAVNAQASILDNVRSVNLFGGLAYHPEIGRDALVFILLHETGHHLSRGCRLPWMRELACDCAADCWAVTEGQAQLQKNNSGFAIEPALSQIESAANLKSRVSVKAGRPACSFLNWTKRKRRLMNAKADVRDACGMI
;
A
#
# COMPACT_ATOMS: atom_id res chain seq x y z
N MET A 1 1.42 -3.47 -7.65
CA MET A 1 2.41 -4.15 -6.78
C MET A 1 3.59 -3.22 -6.60
N ILE A 2 3.85 -2.75 -5.37
CA ILE A 2 4.84 -1.68 -5.12
C ILE A 2 6.29 -2.19 -5.22
N PHE A 3 6.52 -3.50 -5.06
CA PHE A 3 7.86 -4.09 -5.07
C PHE A 3 7.94 -5.24 -6.09
N GLU A 4 8.66 -5.00 -7.20
CA GLU A 4 8.79 -5.95 -8.31
C GLU A 4 10.10 -6.78 -8.27
N GLN A 5 10.97 -6.60 -7.26
CA GLN A 5 12.18 -7.41 -7.08
C GLN A 5 12.34 -7.93 -5.66
N THR A 6 12.49 -9.24 -5.54
CA THR A 6 12.87 -9.96 -4.33
C THR A 6 14.34 -9.71 -4.02
N ARG A 7 14.68 -8.57 -3.39
CA ARG A 7 15.96 -8.49 -2.67
C ARG A 7 15.88 -9.45 -1.48
N ASN A 8 16.95 -10.20 -1.24
CA ASN A 8 17.13 -10.99 -0.04
C ASN A 8 17.11 -10.04 1.18
N ALA A 9 15.93 -9.81 1.76
CA ALA A 9 15.72 -8.89 2.87
C ALA A 9 16.24 -9.44 4.22
N LEU A 10 17.21 -10.34 4.20
CA LEU A 10 17.75 -10.97 5.41
C LEU A 10 18.67 -10.03 6.18
N GLU A 11 19.33 -9.07 5.52
CA GLU A 11 20.46 -8.36 6.16
C GLU A 11 20.08 -7.21 7.11
N SER A 12 18.81 -6.80 7.24
CA SER A 12 18.48 -5.70 8.17
C SER A 12 17.05 -5.66 8.75
N GLN A 13 16.40 -6.80 9.03
CA GLN A 13 15.05 -6.76 9.66
C GLN A 13 15.09 -6.35 11.14
N ASN A 14 14.31 -5.33 11.52
CA ASN A 14 14.05 -4.97 12.91
C ASN A 14 12.94 -5.85 13.51
N ARG A 15 13.33 -6.99 14.10
CA ARG A 15 12.41 -7.90 14.82
C ARG A 15 12.42 -7.67 16.34
N SER A 16 12.59 -6.43 16.77
CA SER A 16 12.48 -6.09 18.20
C SER A 16 11.04 -6.23 18.71
N ALA A 17 10.87 -6.46 20.02
CA ALA A 17 9.54 -6.51 20.66
C ALA A 17 8.72 -5.23 20.41
N GLY A 18 9.38 -4.06 20.43
CA GLY A 18 8.73 -2.78 20.11
C GLY A 18 8.20 -2.73 18.67
N ARG A 19 8.92 -3.31 17.71
CA ARG A 19 8.44 -3.38 16.32
C ARG A 19 7.25 -4.33 16.18
N TYR A 20 7.29 -5.51 16.81
CA TYR A 20 6.14 -6.42 16.84
C TYR A 20 4.90 -5.75 17.42
N ALA A 21 5.04 -5.06 18.56
CA ALA A 21 3.93 -4.34 19.19
C ALA A 21 3.35 -3.24 18.29
N LEU A 22 4.20 -2.49 17.58
CA LEU A 22 3.77 -1.49 16.60
C LEU A 22 2.94 -2.14 15.47
N VAL A 23 3.46 -3.21 14.86
CA VAL A 23 2.81 -3.89 13.74
C VAL A 23 1.47 -4.48 14.16
N GLU A 24 1.40 -5.18 15.30
CA GLU A 24 0.15 -5.73 15.80
C GLU A 24 -0.86 -4.65 16.17
N LYS A 25 -0.42 -3.53 16.77
CA LYS A 25 -1.30 -2.38 17.05
C LYS A 25 -1.92 -1.85 15.76
N ILE A 26 -1.13 -1.68 14.70
CA ILE A 26 -1.64 -1.22 13.40
C ILE A 26 -2.63 -2.24 12.83
N LEU A 27 -2.28 -3.53 12.79
CA LEU A 27 -3.18 -4.56 12.27
C LEU A 27 -4.50 -4.64 13.06
N GLY A 28 -4.46 -4.46 14.38
CA GLY A 28 -5.66 -4.39 15.23
C GLY A 28 -6.59 -3.24 14.86
N ILE A 29 -6.03 -2.05 14.56
CA ILE A 29 -6.80 -0.91 14.08
C ILE A 29 -7.48 -1.23 12.75
N PHE A 30 -6.77 -1.86 11.81
CA PHE A 30 -7.34 -2.22 10.50
C PHE A 30 -8.43 -3.29 10.60
N ARG A 31 -8.21 -4.34 11.41
CA ARG A 31 -9.23 -5.37 11.68
C ARG A 31 -10.52 -4.77 12.23
N THR A 32 -10.41 -3.75 13.07
CA THR A 32 -11.57 -3.05 13.65
C THR A 32 -12.21 -2.08 12.65
N SER A 33 -11.40 -1.40 11.83
CA SER A 33 -11.86 -0.37 10.91
C SER A 33 -12.51 -0.92 9.63
N PHE A 34 -12.12 -2.14 9.22
CA PHE A 34 -12.53 -2.82 7.99
C PHE A 34 -12.84 -4.31 8.27
N PRO A 35 -13.91 -4.60 9.04
CA PRO A 35 -14.23 -5.95 9.51
C PRO A 35 -14.59 -6.93 8.39
N GLU A 36 -14.87 -6.45 7.18
CA GLU A 36 -15.17 -7.24 5.99
C GLU A 36 -13.93 -7.81 5.28
N LEU A 37 -12.73 -7.51 5.79
CA LEU A 37 -11.44 -7.96 5.25
C LEU A 37 -10.60 -8.67 6.31
N ASN A 38 -9.83 -9.67 5.89
CA ASN A 38 -8.88 -10.37 6.75
C ASN A 38 -7.49 -9.74 6.68
N PHE A 39 -6.97 -9.27 7.81
CA PHE A 39 -5.61 -8.72 7.91
C PHE A 39 -4.66 -9.71 8.60
N ARG A 40 -3.62 -10.12 7.88
CA ARG A 40 -2.65 -11.13 8.32
C ARG A 40 -1.23 -10.63 8.16
N ILE A 41 -0.35 -11.08 9.06
CA ILE A 41 1.09 -11.01 8.88
C ILE A 41 1.63 -12.36 8.43
N LEU A 42 2.37 -12.37 7.33
CA LEU A 42 3.11 -13.53 6.86
C LEU A 42 4.56 -13.39 7.34
N ASP A 43 4.75 -13.62 8.64
CA ASP A 43 5.97 -13.29 9.38
C ASP A 43 7.26 -13.88 8.76
N ARG A 44 7.17 -15.10 8.22
CA ARG A 44 8.31 -15.81 7.61
C ARG A 44 8.63 -15.38 6.18
N VAL A 45 7.74 -14.63 5.53
CA VAL A 45 7.97 -14.16 4.16
C VAL A 45 8.88 -12.95 4.20
N THR A 46 10.12 -13.12 3.73
CA THR A 46 11.15 -12.08 3.77
C THR A 46 11.01 -11.05 2.66
N ALA A 47 10.11 -11.21 1.69
CA ALA A 47 9.91 -10.19 0.67
C ALA A 47 9.38 -8.88 1.29
N VAL A 48 9.94 -7.75 0.85
CA VAL A 48 9.44 -6.41 1.21
C VAL A 48 8.20 -6.17 0.36
N ASN A 49 7.03 -6.66 0.79
CA ASN A 49 5.78 -6.46 0.08
C ASN A 49 4.56 -6.54 1.01
N ALA A 50 3.42 -6.06 0.51
CA ALA A 50 2.10 -6.37 1.02
C ALA A 50 1.21 -6.79 -0.16
N GLN A 51 0.11 -7.48 0.11
CA GLN A 51 -0.73 -7.99 -0.96
C GLN A 51 -2.22 -8.06 -0.57
N ALA A 52 -3.05 -7.42 -1.38
CA ALA A 52 -4.46 -7.71 -1.51
C ALA A 52 -4.68 -9.01 -2.31
N SER A 53 -5.47 -9.93 -1.77
CA SER A 53 -5.81 -11.19 -2.45
C SER A 53 -7.24 -11.62 -2.16
N ILE A 54 -7.80 -12.41 -3.08
CA ILE A 54 -9.09 -13.06 -2.95
C ILE A 54 -8.85 -14.55 -3.16
N LEU A 55 -9.21 -15.38 -2.18
CA LEU A 55 -9.12 -16.84 -2.26
C LEU A 55 -10.36 -17.43 -1.60
N ASP A 56 -11.06 -18.33 -2.28
CA ASP A 56 -12.29 -18.97 -1.78
C ASP A 56 -13.33 -17.94 -1.28
N ASN A 57 -13.51 -16.86 -2.04
CA ASN A 57 -14.38 -15.72 -1.70
C ASN A 57 -13.99 -14.97 -0.42
N VAL A 58 -12.79 -15.24 0.12
CA VAL A 58 -12.22 -14.54 1.26
C VAL A 58 -11.29 -13.44 0.76
N ARG A 59 -11.62 -12.19 1.10
CA ARG A 59 -10.77 -11.03 0.83
C ARG A 59 -9.78 -10.82 1.97
N SER A 60 -8.50 -10.73 1.64
CA SER A 60 -7.44 -10.53 2.61
C SER A 60 -6.43 -9.48 2.19
N VAL A 61 -5.81 -8.87 3.19
CA VAL A 61 -4.61 -8.04 3.08
C VAL A 61 -3.50 -8.73 3.88
N ASN A 62 -2.46 -9.15 3.19
CA ASN A 62 -1.32 -9.85 3.75
C ASN A 62 -0.11 -8.92 3.81
N LEU A 63 0.40 -8.68 5.02
CA LEU A 63 1.63 -7.93 5.25
C LEU A 63 2.80 -8.92 5.38
N PHE A 64 3.79 -8.85 4.49
CA PHE A 64 4.93 -9.79 4.57
C PHE A 64 5.94 -9.33 5.61
N GLY A 65 6.59 -10.28 6.30
CA GLY A 65 7.59 -10.00 7.33
C GLY A 65 8.70 -9.08 6.85
N GLY A 66 9.18 -9.25 5.61
CA GLY A 66 10.19 -8.38 5.02
C GLY A 66 9.81 -6.89 5.03
N LEU A 67 8.53 -6.57 4.77
CA LEU A 67 8.02 -5.21 4.85
C LEU A 67 7.68 -4.81 6.28
N ALA A 68 7.02 -5.70 7.02
CA ALA A 68 6.62 -5.47 8.40
C ALA A 68 7.80 -5.12 9.28
N TYR A 69 8.98 -5.67 9.03
CA TYR A 69 10.19 -5.48 9.85
C TYR A 69 11.29 -4.69 9.12
N HIS A 70 10.99 -4.06 7.98
CA HIS A 70 11.98 -3.24 7.29
C HIS A 70 12.35 -1.99 8.12
N PRO A 71 13.64 -1.67 8.33
CA PRO A 71 14.07 -0.64 9.28
C PRO A 71 13.74 0.78 8.80
N GLU A 72 13.67 0.98 7.49
CA GLU A 72 13.30 2.27 6.89
C GLU A 72 11.78 2.50 6.82
N ILE A 73 10.98 1.46 7.06
CA ILE A 73 9.53 1.54 6.98
C ILE A 73 8.99 1.86 8.38
N GLY A 74 8.52 3.08 8.57
CA GLY A 74 7.91 3.55 9.81
C GLY A 74 6.40 3.31 9.87
N ARG A 75 5.76 3.85 10.91
CA ARG A 75 4.32 3.76 11.14
C ARG A 75 3.51 4.28 9.94
N ASP A 76 3.83 5.48 9.46
CA ASP A 76 3.02 6.13 8.42
C ASP A 76 3.09 5.38 7.09
N ALA A 77 4.26 4.84 6.73
CA ALA A 77 4.40 3.98 5.57
C ALA A 77 3.60 2.68 5.71
N LEU A 78 3.64 2.01 6.88
CA LEU A 78 2.82 0.81 7.11
C LEU A 78 1.33 1.11 6.98
N VAL A 79 0.85 2.21 7.57
CA VAL A 79 -0.56 2.60 7.50
C VAL A 79 -0.95 2.90 6.05
N PHE A 80 -0.15 3.68 5.32
CA PHE A 80 -0.43 3.98 3.92
C PHE A 80 -0.46 2.71 3.06
N ILE A 81 0.52 1.81 3.21
CA ILE A 81 0.56 0.55 2.44
C ILE A 81 -0.66 -0.32 2.75
N LEU A 82 -1.04 -0.47 4.02
CA LEU A 82 -2.22 -1.25 4.36
C LEU A 82 -3.51 -0.62 3.82
N LEU A 83 -3.63 0.72 3.83
CA LEU A 83 -4.75 1.41 3.19
C LEU A 83 -4.73 1.25 1.67
N HIS A 84 -3.55 1.25 1.04
CA HIS A 84 -3.42 0.96 -0.39
C HIS A 84 -3.94 -0.44 -0.72
N GLU A 85 -3.47 -1.48 -0.01
CA GLU A 85 -3.95 -2.85 -0.21
C GLU A 85 -5.44 -3.01 0.12
N THR A 86 -5.94 -2.27 1.11
CA THR A 86 -7.38 -2.21 1.42
C THR A 86 -8.15 -1.55 0.27
N GLY A 87 -7.60 -0.50 -0.32
CA GLY A 87 -8.16 0.21 -1.47
C GLY A 87 -8.26 -0.65 -2.72
N HIS A 88 -7.40 -1.65 -2.89
CA HIS A 88 -7.58 -2.65 -3.94
C HIS A 88 -8.93 -3.38 -3.82
N HIS A 89 -9.38 -3.70 -2.61
CA HIS A 89 -10.68 -4.34 -2.38
C HIS A 89 -11.85 -3.35 -2.43
N LEU A 90 -11.68 -2.17 -1.84
CA LEU A 90 -12.82 -1.29 -1.52
C LEU A 90 -13.02 -0.13 -2.51
N SER A 91 -12.00 0.26 -3.27
CA SER A 91 -12.13 1.35 -4.23
C SER A 91 -13.13 0.99 -5.34
N ARG A 92 -13.92 1.97 -5.76
CA ARG A 92 -14.89 1.86 -6.87
C ARG A 92 -14.31 2.27 -8.23
N GLY A 93 -13.02 2.62 -8.28
CA GLY A 93 -12.35 3.09 -9.50
C GLY A 93 -12.02 1.98 -10.50
N CYS A 94 -11.09 2.29 -11.42
CA CYS A 94 -10.62 1.32 -12.40
C CYS A 94 -10.08 0.05 -11.75
N ARG A 95 -10.23 -1.07 -12.46
CA ARG A 95 -9.80 -2.40 -12.03
C ARG A 95 -8.47 -2.80 -12.66
N LEU A 96 -7.78 -3.75 -12.06
CA LEU A 96 -6.59 -4.36 -12.68
C LEU A 96 -7.02 -5.15 -13.92
N PRO A 97 -6.28 -5.06 -15.06
CA PRO A 97 -6.65 -5.76 -16.29
C PRO A 97 -6.74 -7.28 -16.14
N TRP A 98 -5.87 -7.87 -15.32
CA TRP A 98 -5.74 -9.32 -15.10
C TRP A 98 -6.51 -9.83 -13.88
N MET A 99 -7.03 -8.93 -13.02
CA MET A 99 -7.80 -9.29 -11.82
C MET A 99 -8.88 -8.24 -11.58
N ARG A 100 -10.02 -8.40 -12.25
CA ARG A 100 -11.07 -7.38 -12.30
C ARG A 100 -11.79 -7.14 -10.98
N GLU A 101 -11.62 -8.03 -10.01
CA GLU A 101 -12.17 -7.88 -8.66
C GLU A 101 -11.38 -6.86 -7.82
N LEU A 102 -10.12 -6.58 -8.18
CA LEU A 102 -9.29 -5.61 -7.49
C LEU A 102 -9.18 -4.30 -8.28
N ALA A 103 -9.24 -3.19 -7.56
CA ALA A 103 -8.95 -1.87 -8.11
C ALA A 103 -7.49 -1.78 -8.58
N CYS A 104 -7.18 -0.91 -9.54
CA CYS A 104 -5.80 -0.64 -9.93
C CYS A 104 -5.07 0.22 -8.88
N ASP A 105 -3.73 0.26 -8.94
CA ASP A 105 -2.92 0.99 -7.97
C ASP A 105 -3.30 2.48 -7.87
N CYS A 106 -3.73 3.13 -8.96
CA CYS A 106 -4.19 4.52 -8.94
C CYS A 106 -5.48 4.72 -8.13
N ALA A 107 -6.43 3.81 -8.30
CA ALA A 107 -7.71 3.85 -7.60
C ALA A 107 -7.54 3.48 -6.11
N ALA A 108 -6.62 2.56 -5.81
CA ALA A 108 -6.22 2.19 -4.45
C ALA A 108 -5.52 3.35 -3.72
N ASP A 109 -4.54 4.01 -4.35
CA ASP A 109 -3.86 5.20 -3.83
C ASP A 109 -4.85 6.31 -3.47
N CYS A 110 -5.76 6.61 -4.40
CA CYS A 110 -6.74 7.66 -4.20
C CYS A 110 -7.66 7.33 -3.03
N TRP A 111 -8.18 6.10 -2.98
CA TRP A 111 -9.02 5.65 -1.88
C TRP A 111 -8.29 5.71 -0.54
N ALA A 112 -7.01 5.32 -0.51
CA ALA A 112 -6.20 5.32 0.70
C ALA A 112 -6.09 6.71 1.34
N VAL A 113 -5.87 7.76 0.54
CA VAL A 113 -5.73 9.15 1.04
C VAL A 113 -7.06 9.90 1.19
N THR A 114 -8.17 9.31 0.77
CA THR A 114 -9.51 9.91 0.94
C THR A 114 -10.32 9.10 1.95
N GLU A 115 -11.13 8.16 1.48
CA GLU A 115 -12.06 7.35 2.27
C GLU A 115 -11.34 6.53 3.34
N GLY A 116 -10.22 5.89 2.98
CA GLY A 116 -9.42 5.08 3.89
C GLY A 116 -8.84 5.89 5.05
N GLN A 117 -8.24 7.03 4.75
CA GLN A 117 -7.71 7.94 5.77
C GLN A 117 -8.83 8.51 6.65
N ALA A 118 -9.95 8.92 6.07
CA ALA A 118 -11.11 9.39 6.82
C ALA A 118 -11.66 8.32 7.78
N GLN A 119 -11.66 7.05 7.36
CA GLN A 119 -12.08 5.94 8.22
C GLN A 119 -11.11 5.73 9.40
N LEU A 120 -9.80 5.78 9.17
CA LEU A 120 -8.81 5.64 10.26
C LEU A 120 -8.78 6.84 11.22
N GLN A 121 -9.11 8.04 10.74
CA GLN A 121 -9.19 9.24 11.58
C GLN A 121 -10.25 9.09 12.68
N LYS A 122 -11.33 8.34 12.46
CA LYS A 122 -12.34 8.03 13.49
C LYS A 122 -11.75 7.28 14.70
N ASN A 123 -10.65 6.56 14.47
CA ASN A 123 -9.91 5.81 15.49
C ASN A 123 -8.61 6.53 15.93
N ASN A 124 -8.51 7.85 15.70
CA ASN A 124 -7.31 8.66 15.96
C ASN A 124 -6.02 8.06 15.36
N SER A 125 -6.17 7.37 14.23
CA SER A 125 -5.12 6.55 13.62
C SER A 125 -4.71 7.04 12.23
N GLY A 126 -4.86 8.35 11.98
CA GLY A 126 -4.38 8.99 10.76
C GLY A 126 -2.87 8.84 10.55
N PHE A 127 -2.39 9.18 9.37
CA PHE A 127 -0.97 9.12 8.99
C PHE A 127 -0.59 10.37 8.18
N ALA A 128 0.70 10.67 8.14
CA ALA A 128 1.25 11.73 7.29
C ALA A 128 1.74 11.13 5.97
N ILE A 129 1.21 11.61 4.84
CA ILE A 129 1.50 11.05 3.52
C ILE A 129 2.95 11.28 3.09
N GLU A 130 3.52 12.46 3.35
CA GLU A 130 4.89 12.79 2.94
C GLU A 130 5.96 11.86 3.55
N PRO A 131 6.02 11.65 4.89
CA PRO A 131 6.97 10.70 5.46
C PRO A 131 6.69 9.27 5.00
N ALA A 132 5.42 8.87 4.81
CA ALA A 132 5.07 7.55 4.30
C ALA A 132 5.70 7.31 2.92
N LEU A 133 5.53 8.23 1.97
CA LEU A 133 6.05 8.09 0.61
C LEU A 133 7.59 8.13 0.56
N SER A 134 8.22 8.96 1.39
CA SER A 134 9.69 9.03 1.50
C SER A 134 10.29 7.70 1.99
N GLN A 135 9.68 7.10 3.02
CA GLN A 135 10.09 5.81 3.57
C GLN A 135 9.93 4.67 2.55
N ILE A 136 8.82 4.65 1.81
CA ILE A 136 8.56 3.65 0.76
C ILE A 136 9.62 3.75 -0.35
N GLU A 137 9.93 4.95 -0.82
CA GLU A 137 10.95 5.13 -1.85
C GLU A 137 12.34 4.69 -1.41
N SER A 138 12.69 4.97 -0.15
CA SER A 138 13.94 4.53 0.45
C SER A 138 14.00 3.00 0.48
N ALA A 139 12.98 2.36 1.06
CA ALA A 139 12.93 0.90 1.22
C ALA A 139 12.88 0.16 -0.13
N ALA A 140 12.20 0.73 -1.11
CA ALA A 140 12.10 0.18 -2.46
C ALA A 140 13.33 0.49 -3.33
N ASN A 141 14.28 1.28 -2.83
CA ASN A 141 15.42 1.83 -3.58
C ASN A 141 15.00 2.47 -4.92
N LEU A 142 13.83 3.12 -4.94
CA LEU A 142 13.22 3.66 -6.16
C LEU A 142 13.92 4.92 -6.68
N LYS A 143 14.86 5.49 -5.90
CA LYS A 143 15.69 6.63 -6.32
C LYS A 143 16.58 6.31 -7.54
N SER A 144 16.82 5.04 -7.86
CA SER A 144 17.71 4.60 -8.95
C SER A 144 17.03 4.00 -10.18
N ARG A 145 15.69 3.80 -10.17
CA ARG A 145 15.00 3.14 -11.28
C ARG A 145 14.56 4.13 -12.35
N VAL A 146 15.23 4.06 -13.49
CA VAL A 146 14.92 4.81 -14.72
C VAL A 146 13.47 4.60 -15.11
N SER A 147 12.80 5.71 -15.42
CA SER A 147 11.45 5.77 -16.01
C SER A 147 11.37 4.83 -17.22
N VAL A 148 10.67 3.70 -17.08
CA VAL A 148 10.31 2.87 -18.22
C VAL A 148 9.35 3.69 -19.09
N LYS A 149 9.75 4.00 -20.34
CA LYS A 149 8.85 4.53 -21.37
C LYS A 149 7.85 3.44 -21.76
N ALA A 150 6.87 3.17 -20.91
CA ALA A 150 5.72 2.36 -21.29
C ALA A 150 4.79 3.25 -22.14
N GLY A 151 4.41 2.77 -23.33
CA GLY A 151 3.43 3.44 -24.19
C GLY A 151 2.17 3.77 -23.39
N ARG A 152 1.56 4.94 -23.64
CA ARG A 152 0.51 5.57 -22.81
C ARG A 152 -0.59 4.58 -22.40
N PRO A 153 -0.56 3.99 -21.18
CA PRO A 153 -1.75 3.35 -20.66
C PRO A 153 -2.68 4.49 -20.20
N ALA A 154 -3.99 4.36 -20.42
CA ALA A 154 -4.97 5.33 -19.92
C ALA A 154 -4.86 5.52 -18.39
N CYS A 155 -4.53 4.44 -17.68
CA CYS A 155 -4.30 4.43 -16.24
C CYS A 155 -2.81 4.52 -15.89
N SER A 156 -2.45 5.38 -14.94
CA SER A 156 -1.04 5.61 -14.54
C SER A 156 -0.52 4.60 -13.51
N PHE A 157 -1.15 3.43 -13.38
CA PHE A 157 -0.93 2.49 -12.28
C PHE A 157 0.53 1.99 -12.18
N LEU A 158 1.22 1.84 -13.31
CA LEU A 158 2.63 1.44 -13.38
C LEU A 158 3.63 2.59 -13.15
N ASN A 159 3.19 3.85 -13.14
CA ASN A 159 4.10 5.00 -13.06
C ASN A 159 4.13 5.57 -11.64
N TRP A 160 5.03 5.02 -10.80
CA TRP A 160 5.22 5.48 -9.43
C TRP A 160 5.44 6.99 -9.32
N THR A 161 6.32 7.57 -10.14
CA THR A 161 6.62 9.01 -10.12
C THR A 161 5.36 9.86 -10.32
N LYS A 162 4.50 9.47 -11.25
CA LYS A 162 3.22 10.17 -11.52
C LYS A 162 2.22 9.96 -10.39
N ARG A 163 2.14 8.76 -9.82
CA ARG A 163 1.29 8.45 -8.65
C ARG A 163 1.70 9.25 -7.43
N LYS A 164 2.99 9.22 -7.05
CA LYS A 164 3.55 10.01 -5.96
C LYS A 164 3.25 11.50 -6.10
N ARG A 165 3.50 12.08 -7.29
CA ARG A 165 3.21 13.50 -7.54
C ARG A 165 1.75 13.85 -7.26
N ARG A 166 0.82 12.97 -7.62
CA ARG A 166 -0.61 13.17 -7.35
C ARG A 166 -0.94 13.10 -5.86
N LEU A 167 -0.39 12.11 -5.17
CA LEU A 167 -0.54 11.96 -3.71
C LEU A 167 -0.02 13.19 -2.95
N MET A 168 1.09 13.79 -3.40
CA MET A 168 1.66 14.99 -2.79
C MET A 168 0.86 16.28 -3.06
N ASN A 169 0.16 16.36 -4.19
CA ASN A 169 -0.54 17.58 -4.61
C ASN A 169 -1.97 17.71 -4.03
N ALA A 170 -2.35 16.85 -3.08
CA ALA A 170 -3.67 16.83 -2.41
C ALA A 170 -4.91 16.78 -3.34
N LYS A 171 -4.72 16.49 -4.64
CA LYS A 171 -5.78 16.32 -5.65
C LYS A 171 -5.90 14.84 -6.02
N ALA A 172 -6.17 14.01 -5.03
CA ALA A 172 -6.50 12.61 -5.28
C ALA A 172 -7.95 12.52 -5.76
N ASP A 173 -8.16 12.65 -7.07
CA ASP A 173 -9.41 12.26 -7.73
C ASP A 173 -9.15 11.00 -8.57
N VAL A 174 -9.96 9.95 -8.36
CA VAL A 174 -9.92 8.69 -9.11
C VAL A 174 -10.10 8.92 -10.61
N ARG A 175 -10.93 9.89 -11.02
CA ARG A 175 -11.24 10.20 -12.42
C ARG A 175 -9.99 10.68 -13.16
N ASP A 176 -9.30 11.65 -12.57
CA ASP A 176 -8.00 12.12 -13.04
C ASP A 176 -6.92 11.02 -12.99
N ALA A 177 -7.01 10.16 -11.97
CA ALA A 177 -5.99 9.15 -11.73
C ALA A 177 -5.95 8.07 -12.82
N CYS A 178 -7.13 7.65 -13.29
CA CYS A 178 -7.27 6.51 -14.18
C CYS A 178 -7.61 6.88 -15.63
N GLY A 179 -7.74 8.17 -15.95
CA GLY A 179 -8.07 8.62 -17.31
C GLY A 179 -9.47 8.20 -17.75
N MET A 180 -10.39 8.01 -16.80
CA MET A 180 -11.81 7.82 -17.10
C MET A 180 -12.42 9.20 -17.33
N ILE A 181 -12.66 9.53 -18.61
CA ILE A 181 -13.58 10.60 -19.02
C ILE A 181 -14.99 10.03 -18.94
#